data_AF-A0A3S9JN77-F1
#
_entry.id   AF-A0A3S9JN77-F1
#
_cell.length_a   1.000
_cell.length_b   1.000
_cell.length_c   1.000
_cell.angle_alpha   90.00
_cell.angle_beta   90.00
_cell.angle_gamma   90.00
#
_symmetry.space_group_name_H-M   'P 1'
#
loop_
_entity.id
_entity.type
_entity.pdbx_description
1 polymer ?
#
loop_
_entity_poly.entity_id
_entity_poly.type
_entity_poly.pdbx_seq_one_letter_code
_entity_poly.pdbx_strand_id
1 'polypeptide(L)'
;LAPFALILQIQPSNSALLIILGLTSALVGGWGGLNQTQLRKILAYSSIAHLGWMILVLQFSPSITLLTLLTYFIMTFSTFLVFKLNKATNINTLATSWTKAPALTA
;
A
#
# COMPACT_ATOMS: atom_id res chain seq x y z
N LEU A 1 10.38 -0.78 -6.18
CA LEU A 1 10.48 0.66 -6.51
C LEU A 1 11.16 0.92 -7.84
N ALA A 2 12.28 0.25 -8.17
CA ALA A 2 12.98 0.47 -9.44
C ALA A 2 12.08 0.42 -10.71
N PRO A 3 11.14 -0.54 -10.86
CA PRO A 3 10.22 -0.53 -12.01
C PRO A 3 9.28 0.68 -12.05
N PHE A 4 8.82 1.14 -10.89
CA PHE A 4 7.93 2.30 -10.77
C PHE A 4 8.65 3.62 -11.08
N ALA A 5 9.90 3.75 -10.65
CA ALA A 5 10.74 4.90 -10.98
C ALA A 5 11.01 5.02 -12.49
N LEU A 6 11.18 3.89 -13.18
CA LEU A 6 11.29 3.86 -14.65
C LEU A 6 10.01 4.34 -15.33
N ILE A 7 8.83 3.90 -14.87
CA ILE A 7 7.54 4.34 -15.41
C ILE A 7 7.30 5.83 -15.17
N LEU A 8 7.79 6.39 -14.06
CA LEU A 8 7.72 7.84 -13.81
C LEU A 8 8.58 8.67 -14.78
N GLN A 9 9.70 8.11 -15.25
CA GLN A 9 10.63 8.80 -16.15
C GLN A 9 10.23 8.65 -17.62
N ILE A 10 9.67 7.49 -17.98
CA ILE A 10 9.23 7.19 -19.33
C ILE A 10 7.78 7.62 -19.44
N GLN A 11 7.49 8.71 -20.17
CA GLN A 11 6.12 9.08 -20.47
C GLN A 11 5.51 8.00 -21.38
N PRO A 12 4.58 7.17 -20.88
CA PRO A 12 4.14 6.00 -21.62
C PRO A 12 3.16 6.42 -22.72
N SER A 13 3.41 5.95 -23.95
CA SER A 13 2.60 6.28 -25.13
C SER A 13 1.22 5.60 -25.14
N ASN A 14 1.03 4.51 -24.38
CA ASN A 14 -0.20 3.71 -24.38
C ASN A 14 -0.94 3.82 -23.04
N SER A 15 -1.81 4.83 -22.94
CA SER A 15 -2.59 5.15 -21.73
C SER A 15 -3.58 4.04 -21.34
N ALA A 16 -4.21 3.39 -22.32
CA ALA A 16 -5.27 2.40 -22.07
C ALA A 16 -4.78 1.15 -21.33
N LEU A 17 -3.62 0.61 -21.72
CA LEU A 17 -3.04 -0.56 -21.04
C LEU A 17 -2.71 -0.27 -19.57
N LEU A 18 -2.14 0.91 -19.30
CA LEU A 18 -1.81 1.32 -17.93
C LEU A 18 -3.06 1.58 -17.08
N ILE A 19 -4.15 2.07 -17.68
CA ILE A 19 -5.43 2.21 -16.98
C ILE A 19 -5.97 0.83 -16.57
N ILE A 20 -5.98 -0.13 -17.49
CA ILE A 20 -6.45 -1.49 -17.21
C ILE A 20 -5.60 -2.16 -16.12
N LEU A 21 -4.27 -2.04 -16.22
CA LEU A 21 -3.35 -2.58 -15.22
C LEU A 21 -3.52 -1.91 -13.85
N GLY A 22 -3.70 -0.59 -13.81
CA GLY A 22 -3.92 0.15 -12.56
C GLY A 22 -5.24 -0.24 -11.88
N LEU A 23 -6.33 -0.35 -12.65
CA LEU A 23 -7.64 -0.79 -12.16
C LEU A 23 -7.62 -2.23 -11.66
N THR A 24 -7.04 -3.14 -12.43
CA THR A 24 -6.96 -4.55 -12.04
C THR A 24 -6.10 -4.73 -10.79
N SER A 25 -4.99 -3.99 -10.62
CA SER A 25 -4.21 -4.05 -9.38
C SER A 25 -4.97 -3.45 -8.19
N ALA A 26 -5.72 -2.37 -8.37
CA ALA A 26 -6.56 -1.80 -7.32
C ALA A 26 -7.62 -2.82 -6.85
N LEU A 27 -8.28 -3.50 -7.78
CA LEU A 27 -9.29 -4.53 -7.49
C LEU A 27 -8.67 -5.77 -6.82
N VAL A 28 -7.58 -6.31 -7.36
CA VAL A 28 -6.91 -7.50 -6.79
C VAL A 28 -6.31 -7.20 -5.42
N GLY A 29 -5.74 -6.00 -5.25
CA GLY A 29 -5.26 -5.53 -3.95
C GLY A 29 -6.37 -5.43 -2.91
N GLY A 30 -7.49 -4.80 -3.27
CA GLY A 30 -8.66 -4.68 -2.39
C GLY A 30 -9.25 -6.04 -2.02
N TRP A 31 -9.61 -6.84 -3.01
CA TRP A 31 -10.27 -8.13 -2.80
C TRP A 31 -9.34 -9.14 -2.10
N GLY A 32 -8.08 -9.19 -2.51
CA GLY A 32 -7.10 -10.12 -1.95
C GLY A 32 -6.74 -9.82 -0.49
N GLY A 33 -6.86 -8.56 -0.06
CA GLY A 33 -6.62 -8.15 1.33
C GLY A 33 -7.74 -8.53 2.30
N LEU A 34 -9.00 -8.59 1.85
CA LEU A 34 -10.17 -8.76 2.73
C LEU A 34 -10.15 -10.09 3.52
N ASN A 35 -9.67 -11.17 2.92
CA ASN A 35 -9.69 -12.50 3.55
C ASN A 35 -8.33 -12.90 4.16
N GLN A 36 -7.47 -11.93 4.47
CA GLN A 36 -6.16 -12.21 5.09
C GLN A 36 -6.18 -11.93 6.58
N THR A 37 -5.71 -12.90 7.38
CA THR A 37 -5.57 -12.74 8.84
C THR A 37 -4.15 -12.35 9.26
N GLN A 38 -3.18 -12.55 8.36
CA GLN A 38 -1.76 -12.24 8.57
C GLN A 38 -1.50 -10.78 8.19
N LEU A 39 -1.01 -9.99 9.14
CA LEU A 39 -0.80 -8.53 8.96
C LEU A 39 0.18 -8.23 7.82
N ARG A 40 1.21 -9.06 7.66
CA ARG A 40 2.18 -8.91 6.56
C ARG A 40 1.53 -9.08 5.18
N LYS A 41 0.55 -9.98 5.07
CA LYS A 41 -0.16 -10.20 3.80
C LYS A 41 -1.12 -9.05 3.53
N ILE A 42 -1.82 -8.55 4.55
CA ILE A 42 -2.67 -7.36 4.44
C ILE A 42 -1.87 -6.17 3.90
N LEU A 43 -0.68 -5.90 4.45
CA LEU A 43 0.18 -4.81 3.96
C LEU A 43 0.73 -5.05 2.55
N ALA A 44 0.94 -6.31 2.15
CA ALA A 44 1.30 -6.61 0.76
C ALA A 44 0.15 -6.29 -0.20
N TYR A 45 -1.08 -6.67 0.15
CA TYR A 45 -2.26 -6.37 -0.67
C TYR A 45 -2.60 -4.88 -0.72
N SER A 46 -2.42 -4.14 0.38
CA SER A 46 -2.56 -2.68 0.36
C SER A 46 -1.54 -2.02 -0.54
N SER A 47 -0.31 -2.52 -0.61
CA SER A 47 0.72 -2.04 -1.55
C SER A 47 0.32 -2.24 -3.02
N ILE A 48 -0.30 -3.38 -3.34
CA ILE A 48 -0.79 -3.68 -4.70
C ILE A 48 -1.91 -2.71 -5.08
N ALA A 49 -2.79 -2.37 -4.13
CA ALA A 49 -3.88 -1.42 -4.38
C ALA A 49 -3.38 0.02 -4.55
N HIS A 50 -2.49 0.48 -3.66
CA HIS A 50 -1.93 1.83 -3.72
C HIS A 50 -1.09 2.06 -4.98
N LEU A 51 -0.27 1.08 -5.39
CA LEU A 51 0.48 1.17 -6.65
C LEU A 51 -0.44 1.23 -7.88
N GLY A 52 -1.60 0.58 -7.84
CA GLY A 52 -2.62 0.69 -8.88
C GLY A 52 -3.16 2.11 -9.05
N TRP A 53 -3.56 2.73 -7.94
CA TRP A 53 -3.98 4.13 -7.92
C TRP A 53 -2.88 5.08 -8.39
N MET A 54 -1.63 4.83 -7.98
CA MET A 54 -0.49 5.62 -8.43
C MET A 54 -0.27 5.52 -9.95
N ILE A 55 -0.43 4.34 -10.55
CA ILE A 55 -0.33 4.16 -12.01
C ILE A 55 -1.45 4.93 -12.74
N LEU A 56 -2.66 4.97 -12.17
CA LEU A 56 -3.76 5.76 -12.74
C LEU A 56 -3.49 7.26 -12.70
N VAL A 57 -3.05 7.78 -11.55
CA VAL A 57 -2.78 9.22 -11.37
C VAL A 57 -1.56 9.68 -12.16
N LEU A 58 -0.57 8.80 -12.39
CA LEU A 58 0.65 9.09 -13.14
C LEU A 58 0.37 9.62 -14.55
N GLN A 59 -0.71 9.18 -15.18
CA GLN A 59 -1.10 9.64 -16.52
C GLN A 59 -1.57 11.10 -16.54
N PHE A 60 -2.12 11.59 -15.43
CA PHE A 60 -2.65 12.94 -15.32
C PHE A 60 -1.63 13.89 -14.69
N SER A 61 -0.94 13.46 -13.64
CA SER A 61 0.04 14.28 -12.92
C SER A 61 1.10 13.42 -12.22
N PRO A 62 2.35 13.46 -12.70
CA PRO A 62 3.48 12.80 -12.03
C PRO A 62 3.75 13.36 -10.63
N SER A 63 3.49 14.66 -10.41
CA SER A 63 3.70 15.33 -9.12
C SER A 63 2.80 14.78 -8.01
N ILE A 64 1.50 14.60 -8.27
CA ILE A 64 0.56 14.00 -7.30
C ILE A 64 0.95 12.55 -7.03
N THR A 65 1.39 11.83 -8.07
CA THR A 65 1.86 10.46 -7.92
C THR A 65 3.03 10.35 -6.94
N LEU A 66 4.03 11.22 -7.06
CA LEU A 66 5.16 11.27 -6.12
C LEU A 66 4.71 11.60 -4.69
N LEU A 67 3.80 12.58 -4.54
CA LEU A 67 3.23 12.92 -3.23
C LEU A 67 2.55 11.71 -2.59
N THR A 68 1.71 10.99 -3.35
CA THR A 68 1.02 9.79 -2.84
C THR A 68 1.98 8.66 -2.49
N LEU A 69 3.12 8.53 -3.19
CA LEU A 69 4.16 7.55 -2.84
C LEU A 69 4.80 7.88 -1.50
N LEU A 70 5.14 9.16 -1.27
CA LEU A 70 5.75 9.60 -0.01
C LEU A 70 4.79 9.42 1.18
N THR A 71 3.52 9.78 1.02
CA THR A 71 2.52 9.56 2.08
C THR A 71 2.33 8.08 2.36
N TYR A 72 2.31 7.24 1.32
CA TYR A 72 2.22 5.79 1.47
C TYR A 72 3.42 5.21 2.24
N PHE A 73 4.65 5.68 1.99
CA PHE A 73 5.81 5.27 2.79
C PHE A 73 5.69 5.65 4.26
N ILE A 74 5.26 6.88 4.56
CA ILE A 74 5.11 7.34 5.95
C ILE A 74 4.07 6.47 6.68
N MET A 75 2.91 6.21 6.06
CA MET A 75 1.86 5.38 6.65
C MET A 75 2.30 3.93 6.86
N THR A 76 2.91 3.32 5.84
CA THR A 76 3.36 1.93 5.94
C THR A 76 4.52 1.75 6.91
N PHE A 77 5.45 2.68 6.95
CA PHE A 77 6.54 2.66 7.92
C PHE A 77 6.02 2.75 9.35
N SER A 78 5.10 3.68 9.61
CA SER A 78 4.46 3.83 10.93
C SER A 78 3.73 2.55 11.37
N THR A 79 2.91 1.98 10.49
CA THR A 79 2.17 0.74 10.79
C THR A 79 3.09 -0.47 11.00
N PHE A 80 4.14 -0.63 10.17
CA PHE A 80 5.15 -1.67 10.39
C PHE A 80 5.87 -1.51 11.74
N LEU A 81 6.14 -0.27 12.17
CA LEU A 81 6.77 -0.01 13.45
C LEU A 81 5.85 -0.43 14.62
N VAL A 82 4.56 -0.11 14.55
CA VAL A 82 3.57 -0.54 15.55
C VAL A 82 3.50 -2.08 15.63
N PHE A 83 3.48 -2.77 14.49
CA PHE A 83 3.47 -4.24 14.47
C PHE A 83 4.73 -4.84 15.08
N LYS A 84 5.90 -4.23 14.79
CA LYS A 84 7.19 -4.68 15.33
C LYS A 84 7.29 -4.47 16.84
N LEU A 85 6.89 -3.30 17.35
CA LEU A 85 6.94 -2.98 18.78
C LEU A 85 6.03 -3.91 19.60
N ASN A 86 4.85 -4.24 19.07
CA ASN A 86 3.88 -5.14 19.73
C ASN A 86 4.11 -6.63 19.44
N LYS A 87 5.10 -6.99 18.62
CA LYS A 87 5.33 -8.36 18.11
C LYS A 87 4.05 -8.99 17.51
N ALA A 88 3.20 -8.16 16.89
CA ALA A 88 1.93 -8.60 16.32
C ALA A 88 2.14 -9.06 14.87
N THR A 89 1.81 -10.31 14.58
CA THR A 89 1.88 -10.89 13.22
C THR A 89 0.50 -11.18 12.63
N ASN A 90 -0.52 -11.31 13.48
CA ASN A 90 -1.91 -11.63 13.12
C ASN A 90 -2.88 -10.60 13.69
N ILE A 91 -4.08 -10.51 13.10
CA ILE A 91 -5.17 -9.64 13.57
C ILE A 91 -5.45 -9.85 15.07
N ASN A 92 -5.56 -11.11 15.53
CA ASN A 92 -5.89 -11.41 16.92
C ASN A 92 -4.81 -10.89 17.89
N THR A 93 -3.52 -11.02 17.51
CA THR A 93 -2.42 -10.53 18.34
C THR A 93 -2.42 -9.00 18.43
N LEU A 94 -2.79 -8.31 17.36
CA LEU A 94 -2.96 -6.86 17.35
C LEU A 94 -4.20 -6.43 18.16
N ALA A 95 -5.30 -7.17 18.08
CA ALA A 95 -6.52 -6.85 18.83
C ALA A 95 -6.32 -6.92 20.35
N THR A 96 -5.35 -7.70 20.83
CA THR A 96 -5.05 -7.80 22.27
C THR A 96 -3.94 -6.86 22.75
N SER A 97 -3.24 -6.15 21.85
CA SER A 97 -2.06 -5.34 22.23
C SER A 97 -2.38 -4.05 22.98
N TRP A 98 -3.61 -3.55 22.89
CA TRP A 98 -4.04 -2.33 23.62
C TRP A 98 -3.85 -2.44 25.14
N THR A 99 -3.99 -3.65 25.69
CA THR A 99 -3.73 -3.91 27.12
C THR A 99 -2.25 -3.83 27.51
N LYS A 100 -1.34 -3.98 26.54
CA LYS A 100 0.12 -3.99 26.76
C LYS A 100 0.77 -2.66 26.41
N ALA A 101 0.28 -1.99 25.37
CA ALA A 101 0.84 -0.75 24.87
C ALA A 101 -0.27 0.18 24.36
N PRO A 102 -1.10 0.76 25.27
CA PRO A 102 -2.25 1.58 24.89
C PRO A 102 -1.83 2.81 24.09
N ALA A 103 -0.75 3.49 24.45
CA ALA A 103 -0.28 4.68 23.71
C ALA A 103 0.07 4.41 22.23
N LEU A 104 0.36 3.15 21.86
CA LEU A 104 0.73 2.76 20.49
C LEU A 104 -0.43 2.14 19.71
N THR A 105 -1.51 1.73 20.39
CA THR A 105 -2.58 0.88 19.80
C THR A 105 -3.99 1.24 20.23
N ALA A 106 -4.16 2.32 21.00
CA ALA A 106 -5.45 2.92 21.33
C ALA A 106 -6.03 3.72 20.15
#